data_AF-A0A976QDD0-F1
#
_entry.id   AF-A0A976QDD0-F1
#
_cell.length_a   1.000
_cell.length_b   1.000
_cell.length_c   1.000
_cell.angle_alpha   90.00
_cell.angle_beta   90.00
_cell.angle_gamma   90.00
#
_symmetry.space_group_name_H-M   'P 1'
#
loop_
_entity.id
_entity.type
_entity.pdbx_description
1 polymer ?
#
loop_
_entity_poly.entity_id
_entity_poly.type
_entity_poly.pdbx_seq_one_letter_code
_entity_poly.pdbx_strand_id
1 'polypeptide(L)'
;MTSLNLSTSPFISVRASAGTGKTHSLTNRLLELLLGGAAIEDIFAATFARKAAGEILVRLLRRLAIAADSSNPRMAETLSAELALGTVNTETFRDLLVKVTASLDQLMIGTLDSFFVSWAGSSRFEIGLPAGWSIGNERTLTRLRRMAIQRLLVGDTISNTTADLATLIVQLNGGRLAIGLEKSIEGIVTSLAGVFRDTLPAAWNCLTLPPEISSQDISTAMLEVLAFSFTDSRFTSARDSDIERARALHWDDFVQKGLVAKIVSGDLTYYSKPIDSDVAKAYRPLIEAARSALVGRIVQKTRAMHDMLSLYT
;
A
#
# COMPACT_ATOMS: atom_id res chain seq x y z
N MET A 1 -11.21 -29.52 -28.92
CA MET A 1 -9.88 -29.78 -28.33
C MET A 1 -8.86 -29.30 -29.34
N THR A 2 -8.47 -28.04 -29.24
CA THR A 2 -7.64 -27.37 -30.25
C THR A 2 -6.18 -27.51 -29.84
N SER A 3 -5.38 -28.16 -30.69
CA SER A 3 -3.93 -28.24 -30.57
C SER A 3 -3.34 -26.82 -30.52
N LEU A 4 -2.68 -26.48 -29.41
CA LEU A 4 -1.95 -25.22 -29.27
C LEU A 4 -0.67 -25.31 -30.11
N ASN A 5 -0.70 -24.68 -31.27
CA ASN A 5 0.45 -24.53 -32.15
C ASN A 5 1.37 -23.44 -31.56
N LEU A 6 2.46 -23.83 -30.91
CA LEU A 6 3.38 -22.99 -30.12
C LEU A 6 4.36 -22.15 -30.97
N SER A 7 3.95 -21.67 -32.14
CA SER A 7 4.86 -21.05 -33.10
C SER A 7 4.92 -19.51 -32.96
N THR A 8 6.14 -18.99 -32.73
CA THR A 8 6.71 -17.63 -32.94
C THR A 8 6.88 -16.62 -31.79
N SER A 9 6.43 -16.88 -30.55
CA SER A 9 6.76 -16.01 -29.39
C SER A 9 7.54 -16.80 -28.33
N PRO A 10 8.65 -16.26 -27.77
CA PRO A 10 9.30 -16.86 -26.61
C PRO A 10 8.41 -16.85 -25.37
N PHE A 11 7.35 -16.01 -25.38
CA PHE A 11 6.38 -15.89 -24.30
C PHE A 11 5.08 -16.62 -24.64
N ILE A 12 4.67 -17.52 -23.75
CA ILE A 12 3.42 -18.28 -23.86
C ILE A 12 2.52 -17.86 -22.69
N SER A 13 1.32 -17.39 -22.99
CA SER A 13 0.30 -17.10 -21.99
C SER A 13 -0.78 -18.16 -22.04
N VAL A 14 -0.93 -18.93 -20.96
CA VAL A 14 -1.99 -19.93 -20.81
C VAL A 14 -3.12 -19.35 -19.96
N ARG A 15 -4.26 -19.07 -20.59
CA ARG A 15 -5.50 -18.73 -19.87
C ARG A 15 -6.24 -20.00 -19.52
N ALA A 16 -6.59 -20.17 -18.26
CA ALA A 16 -7.25 -21.36 -17.78
C ALA A 16 -8.12 -21.05 -16.55
N SER A 17 -9.37 -21.51 -16.59
CA SER A 17 -10.34 -21.37 -15.49
C SER A 17 -10.01 -22.31 -14.32
N ALA A 18 -10.75 -22.21 -13.22
CA ALA A 18 -10.60 -23.16 -12.11
C ALA A 18 -10.82 -24.60 -12.61
N GLY A 19 -9.96 -25.53 -12.19
CA GLY A 19 -10.07 -26.95 -12.57
C GLY A 19 -9.63 -27.31 -14.00
N THR A 20 -9.27 -26.36 -14.87
CA THR A 20 -8.99 -26.64 -16.30
C THR A 20 -7.53 -27.04 -16.60
N GLY A 21 -6.84 -27.70 -15.66
CA GLY A 21 -5.54 -28.32 -15.96
C GLY A 21 -4.31 -27.40 -16.01
N LYS A 22 -4.32 -26.19 -15.40
CA LYS A 22 -3.14 -25.30 -15.33
C LYS A 22 -1.86 -26.00 -14.88
N THR A 23 -1.96 -26.70 -13.75
CA THR A 23 -0.84 -27.46 -13.18
C THR A 23 -0.40 -28.59 -14.10
N HIS A 24 -1.33 -29.19 -14.85
CA HIS A 24 -1.02 -30.22 -15.83
C HIS A 24 -0.19 -29.64 -16.98
N SER A 25 -0.66 -28.56 -17.60
CA SER A 25 0.06 -27.85 -18.67
C SER A 25 1.44 -27.37 -18.22
N LEU A 26 1.56 -26.81 -17.01
CA LEU A 26 2.85 -26.41 -16.44
C LEU A 26 3.80 -27.60 -16.28
N THR A 27 3.29 -28.74 -15.80
CA THR A 27 4.11 -29.95 -15.65
C THR A 27 4.53 -30.54 -17.01
N ASN A 28 3.65 -30.53 -18.02
CA ASN A 28 4.03 -30.92 -19.40
C ASN A 28 5.15 -30.01 -19.90
N ARG A 29 5.03 -28.70 -19.70
CA ARG A 29 6.03 -27.74 -20.16
C ARG A 29 7.39 -27.96 -19.49
N LEU A 30 7.41 -28.26 -18.19
CA LEU A 30 8.65 -28.60 -17.49
C LEU A 30 9.31 -29.86 -18.07
N LEU A 31 8.52 -30.91 -18.31
CA LEU A 31 9.00 -32.13 -18.95
C LEU A 31 9.54 -31.87 -20.36
N GLU A 32 8.84 -31.05 -21.15
CA GLU A 32 9.27 -30.68 -22.51
C GLU A 32 10.62 -29.95 -22.51
N LEU A 33 10.83 -29.02 -21.56
CA LEU A 33 12.10 -28.31 -21.45
C LEU A 33 13.24 -29.26 -21.05
N LEU A 34 13.01 -30.10 -20.05
CA LEU A 34 14.01 -31.05 -19.54
C LEU A 34 14.39 -32.11 -20.58
N LEU A 35 13.40 -32.69 -21.26
CA LEU A 35 13.62 -33.67 -22.34
C LEU A 35 14.19 -33.01 -23.59
N GLY A 36 13.93 -31.72 -23.81
CA GLY A 36 14.55 -30.90 -24.84
C GLY A 36 16.02 -30.55 -24.56
N GLY A 37 16.59 -31.01 -23.45
CA GLY A 37 18.00 -30.86 -23.10
C GLY A 37 18.34 -29.64 -22.26
N ALA A 38 17.36 -28.88 -21.78
CA ALA A 38 17.62 -27.80 -20.84
C ALA A 38 18.28 -28.33 -19.56
N ALA A 39 19.24 -27.58 -19.02
CA ALA A 39 19.81 -27.89 -17.72
C ALA A 39 18.74 -27.70 -16.62
N ILE A 40 18.85 -28.43 -15.52
CA ILE A 40 17.83 -28.41 -14.46
C ILE A 40 17.84 -27.04 -13.77
N GLU A 41 19.04 -26.52 -13.55
CA GLU A 41 19.36 -25.23 -12.96
C GLU A 41 18.92 -24.03 -13.81
N ASP A 42 18.72 -24.22 -15.12
CA ASP A 42 18.27 -23.16 -16.04
C ASP A 42 16.74 -23.00 -16.04
N ILE A 43 16.00 -23.90 -15.40
CA ILE A 43 14.53 -23.89 -15.38
C ILE A 43 14.02 -23.35 -14.05
N PHE A 44 13.33 -22.21 -14.11
CA PHE A 44 12.64 -21.61 -12.97
C PHE A 44 11.11 -21.72 -13.10
N ALA A 45 10.48 -22.33 -12.10
CA ALA A 45 9.03 -22.39 -11.98
C ALA A 45 8.55 -21.82 -10.64
N ALA A 46 7.79 -20.72 -10.72
CA ALA A 46 7.32 -20.00 -9.55
C ALA A 46 5.80 -20.08 -9.36
N THR A 47 5.37 -19.95 -8.10
CA THR A 47 3.97 -19.78 -7.73
C THR A 47 3.84 -18.86 -6.52
N PHE A 48 2.61 -18.53 -6.12
CA PHE A 48 2.35 -17.70 -4.94
C PHE A 48 2.32 -18.49 -3.62
N ALA A 49 2.13 -19.82 -3.68
CA ALA A 49 1.92 -20.64 -2.48
C ALA A 49 2.91 -21.80 -2.40
N ARG A 50 3.54 -21.99 -1.24
CA ARG A 50 4.46 -23.12 -0.99
C ARG A 50 3.82 -24.48 -1.26
N LYS A 51 2.53 -24.64 -0.91
CA LYS A 51 1.77 -25.87 -1.17
C LYS A 51 1.66 -26.16 -2.68
N ALA A 52 1.43 -25.13 -3.49
CA ALA A 52 1.36 -25.28 -4.95
C ALA A 52 2.73 -25.63 -5.56
N ALA A 53 3.83 -25.06 -5.03
CA ALA A 53 5.18 -25.43 -5.46
C ALA A 53 5.47 -26.91 -5.18
N GLY A 54 5.15 -27.37 -3.96
CA GLY A 54 5.25 -28.78 -3.60
C GLY A 54 4.37 -29.69 -4.45
N GLU A 55 3.14 -29.27 -4.76
CA GLU A 55 2.26 -30.02 -5.66
C GLU A 55 2.84 -30.17 -7.07
N ILE A 56 3.43 -29.10 -7.63
CA ILE A 56 4.10 -29.13 -8.95
C ILE A 56 5.25 -30.13 -8.94
N LEU A 57 6.12 -30.08 -7.91
CA LEU A 57 7.25 -30.99 -7.77
C LEU A 57 6.81 -32.46 -7.67
N VAL A 58 5.86 -32.76 -6.78
CA VAL A 58 5.32 -34.12 -6.61
C VAL A 58 4.71 -34.64 -7.90
N ARG A 59 4.01 -33.77 -8.65
CA ARG A 59 3.39 -34.14 -9.92
C ARG A 59 4.41 -34.43 -11.02
N LEU A 60 5.47 -33.62 -11.11
CA LEU A 60 6.59 -33.86 -12.02
C LEU A 60 7.24 -35.23 -11.74
N LEU A 61 7.65 -35.46 -10.49
CA LEU A 61 8.31 -36.70 -10.08
C LEU A 61 7.43 -37.92 -10.30
N ARG A 62 6.14 -37.84 -9.94
CA ARG A 62 5.19 -38.95 -10.13
C ARG A 62 5.04 -39.32 -11.61
N ARG A 63 4.95 -38.33 -12.50
CA ARG A 63 4.81 -38.60 -13.94
C ARG A 63 6.06 -39.23 -14.53
N LEU A 64 7.24 -38.73 -14.14
CA LEU A 64 8.52 -39.35 -14.49
C LEU A 64 8.61 -40.79 -13.98
N ALA A 65 8.25 -41.05 -12.73
CA ALA A 65 8.27 -42.38 -12.14
C ALA A 65 7.33 -43.37 -12.86
N ILE A 66 6.11 -42.94 -13.18
CA ILE A 66 5.14 -43.77 -13.92
C ILE A 66 5.65 -44.07 -15.34
N ALA A 67 6.24 -43.10 -16.04
CA ALA A 67 6.75 -43.29 -17.39
C ALA A 67 8.09 -44.06 -17.44
N ALA A 68 8.86 -44.06 -16.35
CA ALA A 68 10.13 -44.79 -16.23
C ALA A 68 9.96 -46.28 -15.86
N ASP A 69 8.74 -46.71 -15.52
CA ASP A 69 8.45 -48.09 -15.11
C ASP A 69 8.52 -49.06 -16.31
N SER A 70 9.56 -49.90 -16.34
CA SER A 70 9.74 -50.92 -17.37
C SER A 70 8.69 -52.01 -17.35
N SER A 71 7.99 -52.21 -16.23
CA SER A 71 6.91 -53.21 -16.16
C SER A 71 5.67 -52.78 -16.94
N ASN A 72 5.55 -51.48 -17.27
CA ASN A 72 4.44 -50.94 -18.03
C ASN A 72 4.89 -49.91 -19.09
N PRO A 73 5.49 -50.35 -20.20
CA PRO A 73 5.98 -49.45 -21.26
C PRO A 73 4.92 -48.53 -21.87
N ARG A 74 3.64 -48.93 -21.83
CA ARG A 74 2.51 -48.12 -22.32
C ARG A 74 2.39 -46.76 -21.61
N MET A 75 2.90 -46.64 -20.39
CA MET A 75 2.90 -45.37 -19.64
C MET A 75 3.86 -44.35 -20.25
N ALA A 76 5.01 -44.78 -20.75
CA ALA A 76 5.93 -43.92 -21.48
C ALA A 76 5.29 -43.43 -22.79
N GLU A 77 4.62 -44.33 -23.53
CA GLU A 77 3.90 -43.98 -24.76
C GLU A 77 2.78 -42.96 -24.49
N THR A 78 2.01 -43.18 -23.42
CA THR A 78 0.92 -42.27 -23.01
C THR A 78 1.47 -40.88 -22.67
N LEU A 79 2.49 -40.79 -21.82
CA LEU A 79 3.09 -39.51 -21.46
C LEU A 79 3.73 -38.84 -22.67
N SER A 80 4.44 -39.60 -23.52
CA SER A 80 5.06 -39.10 -24.74
C SER A 80 4.03 -38.51 -25.71
N ALA A 81 2.85 -39.11 -25.85
CA ALA A 81 1.76 -38.58 -26.67
C ALA A 81 1.17 -37.26 -26.13
N GLU A 82 1.30 -36.99 -24.83
CA GLU A 82 0.89 -35.73 -24.22
C GLU A 82 1.92 -34.60 -24.38
N LEU A 83 3.17 -34.93 -24.73
CA LEU A 83 4.28 -33.98 -24.84
C LEU A 83 4.52 -33.60 -26.31
N ALA A 84 4.85 -32.34 -26.56
CA ALA A 84 5.13 -31.85 -27.92
C ALA A 84 6.57 -32.16 -28.40
N LEU A 85 7.11 -33.35 -28.13
CA LEU A 85 8.51 -33.73 -28.40
C LEU A 85 8.69 -34.98 -29.27
N GLY A 86 7.60 -35.62 -29.73
CA GLY A 86 7.66 -36.90 -30.43
C GLY A 86 7.80 -38.09 -29.48
N THR A 87 8.21 -39.25 -30.01
CA THR A 87 8.27 -40.51 -29.26
C THR A 87 9.46 -40.55 -28.31
N VAL A 88 9.19 -40.61 -27.01
CA VAL A 88 10.17 -40.74 -25.93
C VAL A 88 10.02 -42.13 -25.30
N ASN A 89 11.13 -42.86 -25.18
CA ASN A 89 11.11 -44.22 -24.64
C ASN A 89 11.21 -44.23 -23.10
N THR A 90 10.88 -45.37 -22.49
CA THR A 90 10.94 -45.58 -21.03
C THR A 90 12.33 -45.33 -20.45
N GLU A 91 13.40 -45.68 -21.17
CA GLU A 91 14.79 -45.47 -20.73
C GLU A 91 15.12 -43.98 -20.59
N THR A 92 14.71 -43.15 -21.54
CA THR A 92 14.91 -41.70 -21.48
C THR A 92 14.19 -41.08 -20.29
N PHE A 93 12.95 -41.51 -20.01
CA PHE A 93 12.22 -41.07 -18.82
C PHE A 93 12.89 -41.53 -17.53
N ARG A 94 13.50 -42.73 -17.50
CA ARG A 94 14.25 -43.23 -16.35
C ARG A 94 15.52 -42.41 -16.12
N ASP A 95 16.28 -42.14 -17.16
CA ASP A 95 17.50 -41.32 -17.07
C ASP A 95 17.17 -39.91 -16.58
N LEU A 96 16.09 -39.32 -17.11
CA LEU A 96 15.62 -38.03 -16.64
C LEU A 96 15.15 -38.07 -15.19
N LEU A 97 14.43 -39.12 -14.77
CA LEU A 97 14.03 -39.29 -13.37
C LEU A 97 15.25 -39.33 -12.47
N VAL A 98 16.27 -40.13 -12.80
CA VAL A 98 17.53 -40.23 -12.04
C VAL A 98 18.23 -38.86 -11.98
N LYS A 99 18.34 -38.16 -13.11
CA LYS A 99 18.96 -36.84 -13.16
C LYS A 99 18.24 -35.82 -12.27
N VAL A 100 16.90 -35.80 -12.34
CA VAL A 100 16.06 -34.89 -11.54
C VAL A 100 16.12 -35.23 -10.06
N THR A 101 16.04 -36.50 -9.68
CA THR A 101 16.12 -36.90 -8.26
C THR A 101 17.50 -36.66 -7.65
N ALA A 102 18.56 -36.81 -8.44
CA ALA A 102 19.93 -36.50 -8.01
C ALA A 102 20.20 -35.00 -7.85
N SER A 103 19.41 -34.13 -8.50
CA SER A 103 19.62 -32.68 -8.54
C SER A 103 18.40 -31.90 -8.04
N LEU A 104 17.66 -32.45 -7.06
CA LEU A 104 16.43 -31.85 -6.53
C LEU A 104 16.66 -30.48 -5.88
N ASP A 105 17.85 -30.26 -5.32
CA ASP A 105 18.28 -29.00 -4.72
C ASP A 105 18.54 -27.89 -5.75
N GLN A 106 18.87 -28.27 -6.98
CA GLN A 106 19.11 -27.34 -8.10
C GLN A 106 17.81 -27.02 -8.86
N LEU A 107 16.78 -27.85 -8.72
CA LEU A 107 15.51 -27.65 -9.38
C LEU A 107 14.74 -26.49 -8.73
N MET A 108 14.65 -25.36 -9.44
CA MET A 108 14.02 -24.15 -8.90
C MET A 108 12.50 -24.15 -9.05
N ILE A 109 11.82 -25.00 -8.28
CA ILE A 109 10.35 -24.99 -8.11
C ILE A 109 10.01 -24.39 -6.75
N GLY A 110 9.56 -23.14 -6.72
CA GLY A 110 9.40 -22.40 -5.48
C GLY A 110 8.32 -21.33 -5.50
N THR A 111 8.31 -20.50 -4.47
CA THR A 111 7.50 -19.27 -4.49
C THR A 111 8.27 -18.11 -5.08
N LEU A 112 7.56 -17.12 -5.60
CA LEU A 112 8.16 -15.85 -6.03
C LEU A 112 8.98 -15.21 -4.90
N ASP A 113 8.49 -15.26 -3.65
CA ASP A 113 9.22 -14.72 -2.50
C ASP A 113 10.58 -15.42 -2.29
N SER A 114 10.62 -16.75 -2.34
CA SER A 114 11.86 -17.51 -2.18
C SER A 114 12.88 -17.17 -3.27
N PHE A 115 12.41 -16.92 -4.50
CA PHE A 115 13.26 -16.47 -5.59
C PHE A 115 13.84 -15.08 -5.32
N PHE A 116 13.01 -14.09 -4.96
CA PHE A 116 13.50 -12.74 -4.66
C PHE A 116 14.47 -12.72 -3.48
N VAL A 117 14.26 -13.57 -2.48
CA VAL A 117 15.18 -13.72 -1.35
C VAL A 117 16.52 -14.31 -1.79
N SER A 118 16.50 -15.35 -2.63
CA SER A 118 17.72 -15.94 -3.19
C SER A 118 18.49 -14.92 -4.02
N TRP A 119 17.80 -14.21 -4.92
CA TRP A 119 18.38 -13.17 -5.77
C TRP A 119 18.96 -11.99 -4.99
N ALA A 120 18.24 -11.50 -3.97
CA ALA A 120 18.74 -10.45 -3.09
C ALA A 120 19.94 -10.92 -2.24
N GLY A 121 20.04 -12.23 -1.98
CA GLY A 121 21.20 -12.84 -1.32
C GLY A 121 22.45 -12.81 -2.20
N SER A 122 22.31 -13.19 -3.47
CA SER A 122 23.41 -13.23 -4.45
C SER A 122 23.83 -11.85 -4.95
N SER A 123 22.89 -10.90 -5.04
CA SER A 123 23.12 -9.55 -5.58
C SER A 123 23.16 -8.48 -4.48
N ARG A 124 23.44 -8.87 -3.23
CA ARG A 124 23.24 -8.00 -2.05
C ARG A 124 24.02 -6.69 -2.12
N PHE A 125 25.24 -6.72 -2.66
CA PHE A 125 26.11 -5.54 -2.66
C PHE A 125 25.65 -4.54 -3.73
N GLU A 126 25.15 -5.04 -4.86
CA GLU A 126 24.62 -4.28 -5.98
C GLU A 126 23.34 -3.53 -5.60
N ILE A 127 22.52 -4.11 -4.71
CA ILE A 127 21.30 -3.48 -4.20
C ILE A 127 21.48 -2.78 -2.84
N GLY A 128 22.73 -2.65 -2.35
CA GLY A 128 23.05 -1.94 -1.12
C GLY A 128 22.59 -2.63 0.18
N LEU A 129 22.31 -3.94 0.15
CA LEU A 129 22.00 -4.71 1.35
C LEU A 129 23.27 -5.04 2.16
N PRO A 130 23.20 -4.97 3.50
CA PRO A 130 24.34 -5.27 4.36
C PRO A 130 24.69 -6.77 4.35
N ALA A 131 25.91 -7.08 4.79
CA ALA A 131 26.30 -8.45 5.07
C ALA A 131 25.39 -9.06 6.15
N GLY A 132 24.93 -10.30 5.93
CA GLY A 132 24.05 -11.00 6.87
C GLY A 132 22.61 -10.48 6.91
N TRP A 133 22.14 -9.79 5.86
CA TRP A 133 20.73 -9.41 5.76
C TRP A 133 19.82 -10.65 5.88
N SER A 134 18.65 -10.46 6.47
CA SER A 134 17.64 -11.49 6.59
C SER A 134 16.26 -10.87 6.59
N ILE A 135 15.25 -11.68 6.27
CA ILE A 135 13.86 -11.25 6.40
C ILE A 135 13.55 -11.11 7.90
N GLY A 136 13.24 -9.89 8.32
CA GLY A 136 12.88 -9.60 9.70
C GLY A 136 11.53 -10.23 10.06
N ASN A 137 11.46 -10.88 11.23
CA ASN A 137 10.17 -11.22 11.83
C ASN A 137 9.54 -9.98 12.48
N GLU A 138 8.23 -10.03 12.75
CA GLU A 138 7.46 -8.90 13.28
C GLU A 138 8.07 -8.31 14.56
N ARG A 139 8.53 -9.18 15.49
CA ARG A 139 9.19 -8.75 16.74
C ARG A 139 10.48 -7.98 16.47
N THR A 140 11.31 -8.48 15.56
CA THR A 140 12.58 -7.86 15.17
C THR A 140 12.34 -6.54 14.47
N LEU A 141 11.40 -6.50 13.52
CA LEU A 141 11.03 -5.28 12.81
C LEU A 141 10.48 -4.20 13.76
N THR A 142 9.67 -4.60 14.74
CA THR A 142 9.12 -3.68 15.76
C THR A 142 10.25 -3.10 16.62
N ARG A 143 11.17 -3.96 17.08
CA ARG A 143 12.34 -3.52 17.86
C ARG A 143 13.23 -2.57 17.05
N LEU A 144 13.55 -2.92 15.81
CA LEU A 144 14.38 -2.09 14.93
C LEU A 144 13.71 -0.74 14.63
N ARG A 145 12.39 -0.71 14.40
CA ARG A 145 11.62 0.52 14.24
C ARG A 145 11.73 1.43 15.47
N ARG A 146 11.54 0.89 16.67
CA ARG A 146 11.68 1.67 17.92
C ARG A 146 13.09 2.22 18.08
N MET A 147 14.12 1.42 17.80
CA MET A 147 15.50 1.90 17.85
C MET A 147 15.78 3.01 16.82
N ALA A 148 15.23 2.92 15.62
CA ALA A 148 15.36 3.97 14.60
C ALA A 148 14.66 5.27 15.05
N ILE A 149 13.46 5.18 15.61
CA ILE A 149 12.73 6.32 16.20
C ILE A 149 13.55 6.97 17.33
N GLN A 150 14.10 6.17 18.24
CA GLN A 150 14.92 6.67 19.34
C GLN A 150 16.18 7.38 18.83
N ARG A 151 16.83 6.84 17.79
CA ARG A 151 17.98 7.50 17.16
C ARG A 151 17.61 8.82 16.50
N LEU A 152 16.45 8.91 15.86
CA LEU A 152 15.94 10.15 15.28
C LEU A 152 15.64 11.20 16.37
N LEU A 153 15.18 10.77 17.54
CA LEU A 153 14.91 11.66 18.69
C LEU A 153 16.17 12.10 19.44
N VAL A 154 17.18 11.23 19.53
CA VAL A 154 18.42 11.46 20.29
C VAL A 154 19.55 12.02 19.41
N GLY A 155 19.41 11.93 18.09
CA GLY A 155 20.46 12.28 17.13
C GLY A 155 20.97 13.72 17.25
N ASP A 156 22.25 13.83 17.63
CA ASP A 156 23.06 15.05 17.81
C ASP A 156 23.45 15.74 16.47
N THR A 157 22.66 15.58 15.41
CA THR A 157 23.02 16.11 14.08
C THR A 157 22.11 17.27 13.68
N ILE A 158 22.71 18.46 13.80
CA ILE A 158 22.26 19.77 13.33
C ILE A 158 21.15 20.38 14.21
N SER A 159 21.50 21.47 14.88
CA SER A 159 20.65 22.35 15.70
C SER A 159 19.36 22.86 15.01
N ASN A 160 19.12 22.51 13.75
CA ASN A 160 17.92 22.82 12.98
C ASN A 160 16.93 21.64 12.96
N THR A 161 17.39 20.38 12.99
CA THR A 161 16.51 19.21 12.85
C THR A 161 15.65 18.96 14.08
N THR A 162 16.13 19.28 15.29
CA THR A 162 15.30 19.18 16.51
C THR A 162 14.21 20.24 16.55
N ALA A 163 14.49 21.46 16.06
CA ALA A 163 13.50 22.51 15.90
C ALA A 163 12.49 22.17 14.79
N ASP A 164 12.95 21.60 13.68
CA ASP A 164 12.09 21.13 12.59
C ASP A 164 11.22 19.96 13.04
N LEU A 165 11.77 18.99 13.77
CA LEU A 165 11.01 17.89 14.37
C LEU A 165 10.01 18.41 15.40
N ALA A 166 10.41 19.32 16.30
CA ALA A 166 9.49 19.96 17.25
C ALA A 166 8.35 20.70 16.53
N THR A 167 8.66 21.40 15.44
CA THR A 167 7.67 22.10 14.60
C THR A 167 6.73 21.10 13.92
N LEU A 168 7.28 20.04 13.32
CA LEU A 168 6.51 18.93 12.73
C LEU A 168 5.59 18.29 13.77
N ILE A 169 6.06 18.06 15.00
CA ILE A 169 5.28 17.48 16.10
C ILE A 169 4.12 18.40 16.52
N VAL A 170 4.36 19.71 16.62
CA VAL A 170 3.31 20.69 16.89
C VAL A 170 2.28 20.66 15.76
N GLN A 171 2.72 20.61 14.49
CA GLN A 171 1.83 20.50 13.33
C GLN A 171 1.02 19.19 13.32
N LEU A 172 1.65 18.07 13.65
CA LEU A 172 1.01 16.74 13.74
C LEU A 172 -0.11 16.70 14.78
N ASN A 173 0.09 17.38 15.91
CA ASN A 173 -0.87 17.50 16.99
C ASN A 173 -1.83 18.70 16.82
N GLY A 174 -1.86 19.32 15.64
CA GLY A 174 -2.76 20.44 15.34
C GLY A 174 -2.52 21.66 16.21
N GLY A 175 -1.26 21.94 16.58
CA GLY A 175 -0.86 23.07 17.41
C GLY A 175 -0.81 22.81 18.91
N ARG A 176 -1.06 21.58 19.37
CA ARG A 176 -1.08 21.23 20.81
C ARG A 176 0.18 20.49 21.25
N LEU A 177 0.69 20.82 22.43
CA LEU A 177 1.77 20.06 23.08
C LEU A 177 1.21 18.70 23.54
N ALA A 178 1.66 17.61 22.91
CA ALA A 178 1.29 16.26 23.31
C ALA A 178 2.32 15.67 24.28
N ILE A 179 1.84 15.11 25.40
CA ILE A 179 2.64 14.28 26.31
C ILE A 179 2.82 12.91 25.65
N GLY A 180 4.07 12.42 25.52
CA GLY A 180 4.38 11.10 24.95
C GLY A 180 4.80 11.13 23.47
N LEU A 181 5.81 11.93 23.15
CA LEU A 181 6.35 12.12 21.80
C LEU A 181 6.69 10.81 21.07
N GLU A 182 7.49 9.96 21.72
CA GLU A 182 7.93 8.68 21.16
C GLU A 182 6.74 7.81 20.73
N LYS A 183 5.68 7.77 21.53
CA LYS A 183 4.48 6.97 21.26
C LYS A 183 3.67 7.51 20.09
N SER A 184 3.59 8.84 19.94
CA SER A 184 2.89 9.46 18.81
C SER A 184 3.63 9.19 17.50
N ILE A 185 4.96 9.33 17.52
CA ILE A 185 5.83 8.99 16.38
C ILE A 185 5.74 7.51 16.03
N GLU A 186 5.85 6.62 17.02
CA GLU A 186 5.74 5.18 16.85
C GLU A 186 4.37 4.79 16.25
N GLY A 187 3.29 5.46 16.68
CA GLY A 187 1.96 5.30 16.13
C GLY A 187 1.87 5.68 14.66
N ILE A 188 2.40 6.85 14.29
CA ILE A 188 2.42 7.34 12.89
C ILE A 188 3.23 6.38 12.01
N VAL A 189 4.47 6.07 12.39
CA VAL A 189 5.33 5.17 11.61
C VAL A 189 4.71 3.79 11.47
N THR A 190 4.14 3.24 12.55
CA THR A 190 3.51 1.91 12.51
C THR A 190 2.26 1.92 11.64
N SER A 191 1.46 2.98 11.68
CA SER A 191 0.22 3.07 10.90
C SER A 191 0.45 3.39 9.44
N LEU A 192 1.46 4.20 9.10
CA LEU A 192 1.60 4.82 7.78
C LEU A 192 2.84 4.38 7.00
N ALA A 193 3.83 3.71 7.60
CA ALA A 193 5.03 3.32 6.85
C ALA A 193 4.75 2.35 5.70
N GLY A 194 3.71 1.51 5.79
CA GLY A 194 3.24 0.69 4.67
C GLY A 194 2.71 1.55 3.53
N VAL A 195 1.74 2.42 3.84
CA VAL A 195 1.13 3.35 2.88
C VAL A 195 2.19 4.24 2.22
N PHE A 196 3.17 4.72 2.98
CA PHE A 196 4.27 5.55 2.48
C PHE A 196 5.11 4.81 1.41
N ARG A 197 5.45 3.54 1.62
CA ARG A 197 6.19 2.75 0.62
C ARG A 197 5.37 2.44 -0.64
N ASP A 198 4.05 2.37 -0.50
CA ASP A 198 3.13 2.01 -1.58
C ASP A 198 2.60 3.24 -2.35
N THR A 199 3.01 4.47 -1.97
CA THR A 199 2.50 5.71 -2.57
C THR A 199 3.61 6.62 -3.08
N LEU A 200 3.30 7.37 -4.14
CA LEU A 200 4.19 8.40 -4.68
C LEU A 200 4.10 9.69 -3.84
N PRO A 201 5.16 10.53 -3.80
CA PRO A 201 5.13 11.81 -3.08
C PRO A 201 3.97 12.74 -3.47
N ALA A 202 3.48 12.63 -4.72
CA ALA A 202 2.33 13.40 -5.20
C ALA A 202 1.03 13.07 -4.44
N ALA A 203 0.86 11.83 -3.95
CA ALA A 203 -0.33 11.43 -3.20
C ALA A 203 -0.43 12.17 -1.85
N TRP A 204 0.70 12.50 -1.24
CA TRP A 204 0.78 13.25 0.01
C TRP A 204 0.60 14.78 -0.18
N ASN A 205 0.67 15.24 -1.43
CA ASN A 205 0.50 16.62 -1.85
C ASN A 205 -0.76 16.86 -2.68
N CYS A 206 -1.70 15.90 -2.70
CA CYS A 206 -2.88 15.96 -3.55
C CYS A 206 -3.89 17.04 -3.14
N LEU A 207 -3.83 17.51 -1.88
CA LEU A 207 -4.68 18.59 -1.40
C LEU A 207 -4.01 19.94 -1.67
N THR A 208 -4.73 20.81 -2.39
CA THR A 208 -4.33 22.20 -2.59
C THR A 208 -4.59 23.02 -1.34
N LEU A 209 -3.62 23.82 -0.92
CA LEU A 209 -3.82 24.79 0.16
C LEU A 209 -4.84 25.83 -0.33
N PRO A 210 -6.00 25.99 0.34
CA PRO A 210 -6.92 27.06 -0.01
C PRO A 210 -6.26 28.43 0.25
N PRO A 211 -6.69 29.50 -0.44
CA PRO A 211 -6.17 30.83 -0.20
C PRO A 211 -6.41 31.25 1.25
N GLU A 212 -5.42 31.90 1.85
CA GLU A 212 -5.52 32.43 3.20
C GLU A 212 -6.42 33.67 3.19
N ILE A 213 -7.39 33.72 4.10
CA ILE A 213 -8.28 34.87 4.25
C ILE A 213 -7.69 35.79 5.31
N SER A 214 -7.55 37.07 4.98
CA SER A 214 -6.91 38.03 5.89
C SER A 214 -7.76 38.24 7.15
N SER A 215 -7.10 38.58 8.26
CA SER A 215 -7.80 38.92 9.51
C SER A 215 -8.74 40.12 9.37
N GLN A 216 -8.43 41.03 8.43
CA GLN A 216 -9.28 42.18 8.11
C GLN A 216 -10.57 41.74 7.41
N ASP A 217 -10.48 40.83 6.44
CA ASP A 217 -11.66 40.31 5.73
C ASP A 217 -12.57 39.49 6.65
N ILE A 218 -11.98 38.68 7.54
CA ILE A 218 -12.71 37.95 8.59
C ILE A 218 -13.46 38.94 9.48
N SER A 219 -12.80 40.03 9.89
CA SER A 219 -13.41 41.05 10.77
C SER A 219 -14.55 41.79 10.06
N THR A 220 -14.39 42.15 8.79
CA THR A 220 -15.45 42.76 7.97
C THR A 220 -16.65 41.83 7.85
N ALA A 221 -16.43 40.55 7.54
CA ALA A 221 -17.50 39.56 7.43
C ALA A 221 -18.25 39.35 8.76
N MET A 222 -17.55 39.39 9.90
CA MET A 222 -18.21 39.36 11.22
C MET A 222 -19.14 40.56 11.42
N LEU A 223 -18.71 41.76 11.02
CA LEU A 223 -19.53 42.97 11.14
C LEU A 223 -20.77 42.91 10.23
N GLU A 224 -20.62 42.40 9.01
CA GLU A 224 -21.73 42.19 8.08
C GLU A 224 -22.77 41.23 8.67
N VAL A 225 -22.33 40.10 9.23
CA VAL A 225 -23.24 39.15 9.89
C VAL A 225 -23.93 39.76 11.12
N LEU A 226 -23.21 40.56 11.92
CA LEU A 226 -23.78 41.23 13.09
C LEU A 226 -24.81 42.31 12.74
N ALA A 227 -24.75 42.87 11.52
CA ALA A 227 -25.71 43.88 11.05
C ALA A 227 -27.13 43.34 10.84
N PHE A 228 -27.30 42.02 10.66
CA PHE A 228 -28.61 41.40 10.48
C PHE A 228 -29.40 41.30 11.78
N SER A 229 -30.58 41.90 11.85
CA SER A 229 -31.52 41.73 12.96
C SER A 229 -32.51 40.60 12.68
N PHE A 230 -32.75 39.72 13.66
CA PHE A 230 -33.76 38.67 13.57
C PHE A 230 -34.95 38.95 14.50
N THR A 231 -36.15 38.60 14.05
CA THR A 231 -37.36 38.68 14.88
C THR A 231 -37.40 37.62 15.99
N ASP A 232 -36.72 36.47 15.78
CA ASP A 232 -36.65 35.38 16.74
C ASP A 232 -35.35 35.45 17.57
N SER A 233 -35.47 35.50 18.90
CA SER A 233 -34.33 35.55 19.81
C SER A 233 -33.40 34.35 19.67
N ARG A 234 -33.90 33.18 19.25
CA ARG A 234 -33.08 31.97 19.04
C ARG A 234 -32.10 32.15 17.89
N PHE A 235 -32.50 32.84 16.81
CA PHE A 235 -31.62 33.16 15.69
C PHE A 235 -30.55 34.16 16.10
N THR A 236 -30.93 35.19 16.86
CA THR A 236 -29.99 36.17 17.42
C THR A 236 -28.96 35.49 18.32
N SER A 237 -29.38 34.64 19.26
CA SER A 237 -28.47 33.90 20.13
C SER A 237 -27.55 32.94 19.36
N ALA A 238 -28.07 32.28 18.30
CA ALA A 238 -27.27 31.40 17.45
C ALA A 238 -26.21 32.19 16.66
N ARG A 239 -26.59 33.33 16.07
CA ARG A 239 -25.66 34.24 15.38
C ARG A 239 -24.55 34.71 16.32
N ASP A 240 -24.92 35.19 17.52
CA ASP A 240 -23.96 35.73 18.48
C ASP A 240 -22.96 34.65 18.92
N SER A 241 -23.46 33.42 19.16
CA SER A 241 -22.61 32.26 19.46
C SER A 241 -21.69 31.88 18.29
N ASP A 242 -22.17 31.98 17.05
CA ASP A 242 -21.36 31.69 15.84
C ASP A 242 -20.24 32.73 15.68
N ILE A 243 -20.53 34.01 15.94
CA ILE A 243 -19.53 35.07 15.95
C ILE A 243 -18.51 34.90 17.07
N GLU A 244 -18.93 34.49 18.27
CA GLU A 244 -18.00 34.18 19.36
C GLU A 244 -17.06 33.03 18.99
N ARG A 245 -17.57 31.95 18.37
CA ARG A 245 -16.74 30.83 17.87
C ARG A 245 -15.76 31.29 16.82
N ALA A 246 -16.19 32.13 15.88
CA ALA A 246 -15.32 32.68 14.84
C ALA A 246 -14.25 33.61 15.42
N ARG A 247 -14.58 34.45 16.41
CA ARG A 247 -13.62 35.32 17.13
C ARG A 247 -12.59 34.50 17.90
N ALA A 248 -13.00 33.39 18.50
CA ALA A 248 -12.11 32.45 19.19
C ALA A 248 -11.32 31.56 18.22
N LEU A 249 -11.51 31.68 16.90
CA LEU A 249 -10.93 30.79 15.87
C LEU A 249 -11.25 29.30 16.10
N HIS A 250 -12.36 29.01 16.78
CA HIS A 250 -12.84 27.65 17.03
C HIS A 250 -13.58 27.10 15.80
N TRP A 251 -12.86 27.00 14.68
CA TRP A 251 -13.44 26.66 13.38
C TRP A 251 -14.09 25.28 13.33
N ASP A 252 -13.57 24.31 14.08
CA ASP A 252 -14.15 22.97 14.20
C ASP A 252 -15.59 23.04 14.76
N ASP A 253 -15.81 23.82 15.82
CA ASP A 253 -17.13 24.03 16.42
C ASP A 253 -18.02 24.96 15.58
N PHE A 254 -17.41 25.96 14.93
CA PHE A 254 -18.11 26.93 14.10
C PHE A 254 -18.87 26.25 12.95
N VAL A 255 -18.26 25.29 12.26
CA VAL A 255 -18.91 24.60 11.13
C VAL A 255 -19.89 23.50 11.55
N GLN A 256 -19.85 23.06 12.82
CA GLN A 256 -20.68 21.96 13.33
C GLN A 256 -21.91 22.41 14.11
N LYS A 257 -21.99 23.69 14.52
CA LYS A 257 -23.04 24.21 15.40
C LYS A 257 -23.76 25.42 14.79
N GLY A 258 -24.87 25.82 15.41
CA GLY A 258 -25.56 27.08 15.12
C GLY A 258 -26.21 27.16 13.75
N LEU A 259 -26.25 28.38 13.21
CA LEU A 259 -26.79 28.65 11.87
C LEU A 259 -25.82 28.19 10.79
N VAL A 260 -24.52 28.28 11.07
CA VAL A 260 -23.45 27.90 10.13
C VAL A 260 -23.56 26.42 9.75
N ALA A 261 -23.79 25.51 10.70
CA ALA A 261 -23.96 24.08 10.41
C ALA A 261 -25.08 23.81 9.37
N LYS A 262 -26.19 24.55 9.49
CA LYS A 262 -27.34 24.48 8.60
C LYS A 262 -27.02 25.02 7.20
N ILE A 263 -26.32 26.17 7.15
CA ILE A 263 -25.87 26.77 5.90
C ILE A 263 -24.87 25.85 5.17
N VAL A 264 -23.91 25.26 5.89
CA VAL A 264 -22.91 24.33 5.32
C VAL A 264 -23.55 23.05 4.81
N SER A 265 -24.56 22.51 5.50
CA SER A 265 -25.29 21.31 5.03
C SER A 265 -26.29 21.59 3.90
N GLY A 266 -26.48 22.85 3.50
CA GLY A 266 -27.48 23.25 2.51
C GLY A 266 -28.93 23.22 3.02
N ASP A 267 -29.13 22.98 4.33
CA ASP A 267 -30.43 23.00 4.98
C ASP A 267 -30.69 24.42 5.47
N LEU A 268 -31.34 25.26 4.65
CA LEU A 268 -31.68 26.64 5.00
C LEU A 268 -32.87 26.73 5.98
N THR A 269 -33.00 25.77 6.89
CA THR A 269 -34.01 25.79 7.95
C THR A 269 -33.37 25.65 9.34
N TYR A 270 -33.81 26.51 10.26
CA TYR A 270 -33.39 26.49 11.66
C TYR A 270 -34.62 26.64 12.56
N TYR A 271 -34.85 25.68 13.46
CA TYR A 271 -36.09 25.56 14.24
C TYR A 271 -37.37 25.70 13.37
N SER A 272 -37.41 24.98 12.25
CA SER A 272 -38.52 25.00 11.29
C SER A 272 -38.82 26.37 10.65
N LYS A 273 -37.93 27.35 10.80
CA LYS A 273 -38.00 28.66 10.15
C LYS A 273 -36.93 28.78 9.08
N PRO A 274 -37.22 29.41 7.93
CA PRO A 274 -36.25 29.58 6.86
C PRO A 274 -35.14 30.56 7.29
N ILE A 275 -33.90 30.23 6.91
CA ILE A 275 -32.75 31.13 6.98
C ILE A 275 -32.77 31.99 5.72
N ASP A 276 -32.73 33.30 5.88
CA ASP A 276 -32.70 34.23 4.74
C ASP A 276 -31.47 33.98 3.86
N SER A 277 -31.67 34.01 2.54
CA SER A 277 -30.60 33.86 1.56
C SER A 277 -29.51 34.94 1.72
N ASP A 278 -29.86 36.14 2.17
CA ASP A 278 -28.90 37.23 2.37
C ASP A 278 -28.06 37.01 3.63
N VAL A 279 -28.65 36.42 4.67
CA VAL A 279 -27.91 35.95 5.85
C VAL A 279 -26.95 34.84 5.45
N ALA A 280 -27.39 33.86 4.67
CA ALA A 280 -26.52 32.79 4.18
C ALA A 280 -25.36 33.30 3.32
N LYS A 281 -25.59 34.36 2.51
CA LYS A 281 -24.51 35.03 1.76
C LYS A 281 -23.52 35.74 2.68
N ALA A 282 -23.99 36.43 3.71
CA ALA A 282 -23.13 37.12 4.68
C ALA A 282 -22.22 36.16 5.47
N TYR A 283 -22.67 34.94 5.72
CA TYR A 283 -21.84 33.89 6.35
C TYR A 283 -20.78 33.29 5.42
N ARG A 284 -20.89 33.47 4.10
CA ARG A 284 -20.01 32.80 3.11
C ARG A 284 -18.52 33.09 3.33
N PRO A 285 -18.06 34.34 3.54
CA PRO A 285 -16.64 34.60 3.77
C PRO A 285 -16.10 33.94 5.05
N LEU A 286 -16.91 33.89 6.12
CA LEU A 286 -16.53 33.19 7.36
C LEU A 286 -16.46 31.68 7.18
N ILE A 287 -17.37 31.10 6.40
CA ILE A 287 -17.34 29.67 6.04
C ILE A 287 -16.12 29.36 5.18
N GLU A 288 -15.77 30.22 4.23
CA GLU A 288 -14.55 30.08 3.42
C GLU A 288 -13.28 30.20 4.28
N ALA A 289 -13.27 31.09 5.27
CA ALA A 289 -12.17 31.22 6.22
C ALA A 289 -12.00 29.95 7.06
N ALA A 290 -13.11 29.43 7.59
CA ALA A 290 -13.14 28.17 8.33
C ALA A 290 -12.64 27.00 7.46
N ARG A 291 -13.11 26.91 6.21
CA ARG A 291 -12.65 25.90 5.23
C ARG A 291 -11.16 26.02 4.98
N SER A 292 -10.65 27.22 4.75
CA SER A 292 -9.22 27.46 4.52
C SER A 292 -8.37 27.01 5.71
N ALA A 293 -8.75 27.38 6.93
CA ALA A 293 -8.05 26.98 8.14
C ALA A 293 -8.09 25.45 8.39
N LEU A 294 -9.26 24.82 8.24
CA LEU A 294 -9.43 23.38 8.50
C LEU A 294 -8.72 22.52 7.45
N VAL A 295 -8.90 22.83 6.16
CA VAL A 295 -8.21 22.13 5.08
C VAL A 295 -6.71 22.40 5.17
N GLY A 296 -6.30 23.64 5.45
CA GLY A 296 -4.90 24.00 5.65
C GLY A 296 -4.23 23.17 6.74
N ARG A 297 -4.91 22.97 7.89
CA ARG A 297 -4.44 22.09 8.96
C ARG A 297 -4.24 20.65 8.47
N ILE A 298 -5.18 20.11 7.68
CA ILE A 298 -5.06 18.75 7.11
C ILE A 298 -3.88 18.68 6.13
N VAL A 299 -3.73 19.65 5.23
CA VAL A 299 -2.61 19.70 4.27
C VAL A 299 -1.27 19.74 5.00
N GLN A 300 -1.12 20.64 5.96
CA GLN A 300 0.09 20.76 6.77
C GLN A 300 0.39 19.47 7.53
N LYS A 301 -0.62 18.86 8.15
CA LYS A 301 -0.47 17.59 8.86
C LYS A 301 -0.06 16.45 7.93
N THR A 302 -0.67 16.34 6.75
CA THR A 302 -0.32 15.30 5.75
C THR A 302 1.11 15.46 5.25
N ARG A 303 1.55 16.69 4.95
CA ARG A 303 2.94 16.97 4.58
C ARG A 303 3.90 16.67 5.71
N ALA A 304 3.58 17.09 6.93
CA ALA A 304 4.38 16.79 8.11
C ALA A 304 4.56 15.28 8.34
N MET A 305 3.49 14.48 8.15
CA MET A 305 3.58 13.02 8.21
C MET A 305 4.50 12.45 7.11
N HIS A 306 4.39 12.95 5.88
CA HIS A 306 5.26 12.53 4.77
C HIS A 306 6.73 12.85 5.05
N ASP A 307 7.04 14.07 5.47
CA ASP A 307 8.41 14.52 5.71
C ASP A 307 9.03 13.74 6.87
N MET A 308 8.26 13.52 7.93
CA MET A 308 8.66 12.68 9.05
C MET A 308 8.94 11.23 8.63
N LEU A 309 8.10 10.63 7.77
CA LEU A 309 8.30 9.27 7.25
C LEU A 309 9.52 9.19 6.32
N SER A 310 9.82 10.27 5.60
CA SER A 310 11.00 10.38 4.73
C SER A 310 12.30 10.41 5.54
N LEU A 311 12.29 10.99 6.75
CA LEU A 311 13.44 10.96 7.67
C LEU A 311 13.68 9.57 8.30
N TYR A 312 12.68 8.69 8.26
CA TYR A 312 12.76 7.33 8.82
C TYR A 312 13.35 6.30 7.83
N THR A 313 13.15 6.49 6.53
CA THR A 313 13.61 5.59 5.45
C THR A 313 14.98 5.95 4.92
#